data_AF-A0A7W6GEY9-F1
#
_entry.id   AF-A0A7W6GEY9-F1
#
_cell.length_a   1.000
_cell.length_b   1.000
_cell.length_c   1.000
_cell.angle_alpha   90.00
_cell.angle_beta   90.00
_cell.angle_gamma   90.00
#
_symmetry.space_group_name_H-M   'P 1'
#
loop_
_entity.id
_entity.type
_entity.pdbx_description
1 polymer ?
#
loop_
_entity_poly.entity_id
_entity_poly.type
_entity_poly.pdbx_seq_one_letter_code
_entity_poly.pdbx_strand_id
1 'polypeptide(L)'
;MQIRIFDVEHGGCALVTTDNGQHLLIDSGHNSTTGWRPSVYLPQQGIHSLERVIITNMDEDHASDLHRLRNAVHIGAIYRNPTVSPETIRYLKGQDDIGPGIDALADMMTTFTGGVPAVPDLGGITFDFFWNSYPYEFQDENNLSIVCILRYPGLNVCFPGDMELAGWRKLWERPDFRLAMSDVHILVASHHGRMNGCCP
;
A
#
# COMPACT_ATOMS: atom_id res chain seq x y z
N MET A 1 -16.28 -11.69 -1.35
CA MET A 1 -15.20 -10.69 -1.45
C MET A 1 -14.23 -11.17 -2.54
N GLN A 2 -13.64 -10.28 -3.32
CA GLN A 2 -12.66 -10.61 -4.36
C GLN A 2 -11.38 -9.78 -4.17
N ILE A 3 -10.22 -10.42 -4.23
CA ILE A 3 -8.91 -9.76 -4.33
C ILE A 3 -8.33 -10.07 -5.71
N ARG A 4 -7.92 -9.04 -6.44
CA ARG A 4 -7.23 -9.15 -7.72
C ARG A 4 -5.87 -8.48 -7.60
N ILE A 5 -4.80 -9.27 -7.69
CA ILE A 5 -3.42 -8.78 -7.75
C ILE A 5 -3.04 -8.69 -9.23
N PHE A 6 -2.56 -7.53 -9.66
CA PHE A 6 -2.27 -7.26 -11.07
C PHE A 6 -0.80 -7.52 -11.40
N ASP A 7 -0.54 -7.95 -12.63
CA ASP A 7 0.80 -7.96 -13.20
C ASP A 7 1.20 -6.53 -13.60
N VAL A 8 1.95 -5.88 -12.71
CA VAL A 8 2.42 -4.51 -12.86
C VAL A 8 3.89 -4.41 -13.25
N GLU A 9 4.55 -5.52 -13.63
CA GLU A 9 5.99 -5.57 -13.92
C GLU A 9 6.88 -5.27 -12.68
N HIS A 10 6.84 -4.04 -12.15
CA HIS A 10 7.53 -3.59 -10.95
C HIS A 10 6.53 -3.02 -9.93
N GLY A 11 6.82 -3.15 -8.64
CA GLY A 11 5.97 -2.66 -7.56
C GLY A 11 4.79 -3.57 -7.24
N GLY A 12 3.69 -2.96 -6.79
CA GLY A 12 2.46 -3.63 -6.40
C GLY A 12 1.21 -2.94 -6.93
N CYS A 13 0.16 -3.71 -7.17
CA CYS A 13 -1.20 -3.19 -7.34
C CYS A 13 -2.20 -4.32 -7.07
N ALA A 14 -3.10 -4.13 -6.11
CA ALA A 14 -4.18 -5.06 -5.84
C ALA A 14 -5.50 -4.33 -5.61
N LEU A 15 -6.54 -4.76 -6.33
CA LEU A 15 -7.91 -4.30 -6.15
C LEU A 15 -8.65 -5.28 -5.24
N VAL A 16 -9.25 -4.76 -4.19
CA VAL A 16 -10.17 -5.49 -3.32
C VAL A 16 -11.59 -5.00 -3.60
N THR A 17 -12.48 -5.93 -3.92
CA THR A 17 -13.91 -5.70 -4.06
C THR A 17 -14.63 -6.39 -2.90
N THR A 18 -15.28 -5.59 -2.06
CA THR A 18 -16.03 -6.06 -0.89
C THR A 18 -17.34 -6.72 -1.29
N ASP A 19 -17.98 -7.44 -0.38
CA ASP A 19 -19.29 -8.07 -0.65
C ASP A 19 -20.43 -7.06 -0.87
N ASN A 20 -20.30 -5.87 -0.29
CA ASN A 20 -21.25 -4.78 -0.48
C ASN A 20 -20.88 -3.85 -1.66
N GLY A 21 -19.97 -4.27 -2.54
CA GLY A 21 -19.66 -3.57 -3.78
C GLY A 21 -18.74 -2.36 -3.64
N GLN A 22 -18.11 -2.17 -2.48
CA GLN A 22 -17.08 -1.17 -2.27
C GLN A 22 -15.73 -1.64 -2.82
N HIS A 23 -14.87 -0.67 -3.12
CA HIS A 23 -13.55 -0.93 -3.71
C HIS A 23 -12.43 -0.30 -2.89
N LEU A 24 -11.35 -1.04 -2.72
CA LEU A 24 -10.12 -0.59 -2.09
C LEU A 24 -8.96 -0.92 -3.02
N LEU A 25 -7.93 -0.08 -3.03
CA LEU A 25 -6.73 -0.33 -3.80
C LEU A 25 -5.52 -0.39 -2.86
N ILE A 26 -4.70 -1.42 -3.01
CA ILE A 26 -3.42 -1.57 -2.33
C ILE A 26 -2.35 -1.35 -3.39
N ASP A 27 -1.56 -0.28 -3.24
CA ASP A 27 -0.64 0.27 -4.22
C ASP A 27 -1.29 0.64 -5.56
N SER A 28 -0.55 1.34 -6.41
CA SER A 28 -1.00 1.81 -7.73
C SER A 28 0.13 1.73 -8.76
N GLY A 29 0.90 0.65 -8.74
CA GLY A 29 1.87 0.33 -9.78
C GLY A 29 1.22 0.16 -11.15
N HIS A 30 2.02 0.28 -12.20
CA HIS A 30 1.59 0.11 -13.59
C HIS A 30 2.58 -0.75 -14.37
N ASN A 31 2.08 -1.41 -15.41
CA ASN A 31 2.90 -2.21 -16.29
C ASN A 31 3.35 -1.36 -17.48
N SER A 32 4.65 -1.06 -17.57
CA SER A 32 5.20 -0.25 -18.67
C SER A 32 5.22 -1.03 -19.98
N THR A 33 5.52 -2.33 -19.89
CA THR A 33 5.58 -3.22 -21.06
C THR A 33 4.24 -3.37 -21.78
N THR A 34 3.12 -3.53 -21.06
CA THR A 34 1.77 -3.70 -21.64
C THR A 34 0.98 -2.40 -21.73
N GLY A 35 1.42 -1.36 -21.03
CA GLY A 35 0.69 -0.09 -20.88
C GLY A 35 -0.50 -0.16 -19.90
N TRP A 36 -0.67 -1.28 -19.18
CA TRP A 36 -1.75 -1.42 -18.20
C TRP A 36 -1.57 -0.45 -17.04
N ARG A 37 -2.66 0.24 -16.66
CA ARG A 37 -2.69 1.27 -15.62
C ARG A 37 -3.99 1.18 -14.81
N PRO A 38 -3.95 1.24 -13.46
CA PRO A 38 -5.17 1.25 -12.65
C PRO A 38 -6.06 2.46 -12.94
N SER A 39 -5.50 3.63 -13.24
CA SER A 39 -6.26 4.84 -13.62
C SER A 39 -7.08 4.69 -14.91
N VAL A 40 -6.73 3.75 -15.78
CA VAL A 40 -7.48 3.43 -17.00
C VAL A 40 -8.39 2.23 -16.76
N TYR A 41 -7.86 1.20 -16.12
CA TYR A 41 -8.57 -0.05 -15.88
C TYR A 41 -9.81 0.14 -15.00
N LEU A 42 -9.70 0.85 -13.87
CA LEU A 42 -10.80 0.99 -12.91
C LEU A 42 -12.04 1.66 -13.55
N PRO A 43 -11.94 2.83 -14.22
CA PRO A 43 -13.09 3.41 -14.91
C PRO A 43 -13.69 2.52 -16.00
N GLN A 44 -12.86 1.75 -16.73
CA GLN A 44 -13.35 0.79 -17.74
C GLN A 44 -14.17 -0.36 -17.13
N GLN A 45 -13.91 -0.70 -15.86
CA GLN A 45 -14.72 -1.64 -15.09
C GLN A 45 -15.93 -0.99 -14.40
N GLY A 46 -16.18 0.31 -14.63
CA GLY A 46 -17.24 1.07 -13.96
C GLY A 46 -16.91 1.47 -12.52
N ILE A 47 -15.65 1.34 -12.11
CA ILE A 47 -15.18 1.70 -10.77
C ILE A 47 -14.73 3.16 -10.80
N HIS A 48 -15.52 4.03 -10.18
CA HIS A 48 -15.28 5.48 -10.13
C HIS A 48 -14.98 6.01 -8.72
N SER A 49 -15.02 5.15 -7.71
CA SER A 49 -14.71 5.49 -6.32
C SER A 49 -13.93 4.37 -5.64
N LEU A 50 -12.96 4.76 -4.83
CA LEU A 50 -12.20 3.91 -3.94
C LEU A 50 -12.41 4.41 -2.51
N GLU A 51 -12.88 3.54 -1.63
CA GLU A 51 -13.03 3.88 -0.21
C GLU A 51 -11.67 4.19 0.42
N ARG A 52 -10.65 3.41 0.05
CA ARG A 52 -9.28 3.60 0.52
C ARG A 52 -8.27 3.26 -0.57
N VAL A 53 -7.19 4.02 -0.61
CA VAL A 53 -5.94 3.65 -1.27
C VAL A 53 -4.88 3.42 -0.19
N ILE A 54 -4.26 2.25 -0.17
CA ILE A 54 -3.24 1.86 0.81
C ILE A 54 -1.92 1.81 0.06
N ILE A 55 -1.03 2.76 0.28
CA ILE A 55 0.32 2.76 -0.30
C ILE A 55 1.26 2.07 0.69
N THR A 56 1.70 0.87 0.31
CA THR A 56 2.50 -0.02 1.16
C THR A 56 3.94 0.41 1.24
N ASN A 57 4.51 0.92 0.14
CA ASN A 57 5.89 1.39 0.05
C ASN A 57 5.93 2.75 -0.68
N MET A 58 6.91 3.60 -0.33
CA MET A 58 7.07 4.96 -0.87
C MET A 58 8.04 5.03 -2.08
N ASP A 59 8.20 3.92 -2.79
CA ASP A 59 8.90 3.81 -4.07
C ASP A 59 7.95 4.02 -5.25
N GLU A 60 8.51 4.57 -6.32
CA GLU A 60 7.73 4.97 -7.49
C GLU A 60 6.98 3.79 -8.12
N ASP A 61 7.55 2.59 -8.14
CA ASP A 61 6.88 1.43 -8.72
C ASP A 61 5.62 1.00 -7.95
N HIS A 62 5.51 1.27 -6.65
CA HIS A 62 4.27 1.10 -5.87
C HIS A 62 3.24 2.22 -6.08
N ALA A 63 3.67 3.42 -6.50
CA ALA A 63 2.78 4.57 -6.64
C ALA A 63 2.70 5.14 -8.07
N SER A 64 3.29 4.47 -9.05
CA SER A 64 3.65 5.07 -10.34
C SER A 64 2.48 5.60 -11.15
N ASP A 65 1.27 5.07 -10.96
CA ASP A 65 0.05 5.56 -11.60
C ASP A 65 -0.78 6.51 -10.72
N LEU A 66 -0.37 6.77 -9.47
CA LEU A 66 -1.14 7.54 -8.49
C LEU A 66 -1.48 8.95 -8.98
N HIS A 67 -0.52 9.60 -9.67
CA HIS A 67 -0.69 10.92 -10.27
C HIS A 67 -1.84 11.01 -11.29
N ARG A 68 -2.16 9.89 -11.96
CA ARG A 68 -3.31 9.75 -12.87
C ARG A 68 -4.54 9.27 -12.12
N LEU A 69 -4.35 8.28 -11.25
CA LEU A 69 -5.42 7.64 -10.47
C LEU A 69 -6.23 8.66 -9.67
N ARG A 70 -5.55 9.60 -8.98
CA ARG A 70 -6.19 10.66 -8.18
C ARG A 70 -7.14 11.56 -8.96
N ASN A 71 -7.02 11.59 -10.29
CA ASN A 71 -7.88 12.35 -11.19
C ASN A 71 -8.92 11.48 -11.91
N ALA A 72 -8.75 10.15 -11.92
CA ALA A 72 -9.59 9.22 -12.66
C ALA A 72 -10.74 8.66 -11.80
N VAL A 73 -10.54 8.58 -10.48
CA VAL A 73 -11.51 8.06 -9.51
C VAL A 73 -11.56 8.94 -8.27
N HIS A 74 -12.69 8.95 -7.57
CA HIS A 74 -12.78 9.52 -6.23
C HIS A 74 -12.04 8.65 -5.22
N ILE A 75 -11.23 9.25 -4.35
CA ILE A 75 -10.51 8.55 -3.27
C ILE A 75 -11.01 9.08 -1.93
N GLY A 76 -11.59 8.19 -1.12
CA GLY A 76 -12.14 8.55 0.20
C GLY A 76 -11.07 8.76 1.27
N ALA A 77 -10.09 7.87 1.33
CA ALA A 77 -8.97 7.95 2.28
C ALA A 77 -7.68 7.35 1.70
N ILE A 78 -6.54 7.76 2.27
CA ILE A 78 -5.25 7.15 2.00
C ILE A 78 -4.61 6.59 3.28
N TYR A 79 -3.91 5.46 3.16
CA TYR A 79 -3.09 4.87 4.21
C TYR A 79 -1.66 4.72 3.72
N ARG A 80 -0.71 5.01 4.61
CA ARG A 80 0.74 4.95 4.38
C ARG A 80 1.44 4.90 5.73
N ASN A 81 2.77 4.77 5.75
CA ASN A 81 3.53 4.84 7.00
C ASN A 81 3.30 6.21 7.67
N PRO A 82 2.67 6.30 8.86
CA PRO A 82 2.26 7.57 9.46
C PRO A 82 3.45 8.42 9.94
N THR A 83 4.64 7.82 10.07
CA THR A 83 5.84 8.48 10.61
C THR A 83 6.64 9.25 9.56
N VAL A 84 6.35 9.04 8.27
CA VAL A 84 7.04 9.70 7.16
C VAL A 84 6.23 10.90 6.68
N SER A 85 6.79 12.10 6.74
CA SER A 85 6.12 13.33 6.29
C SER A 85 6.25 13.54 4.76
N PRO A 86 5.43 14.38 4.13
CA PRO A 86 5.60 14.73 2.71
C PRO A 86 7.01 15.27 2.39
N GLU A 87 7.56 16.07 3.29
CA GLU A 87 8.92 16.63 3.18
C GLU A 87 9.97 15.53 3.30
N THR A 88 9.72 14.54 4.16
CA THR A 88 10.60 13.38 4.34
C THR A 88 10.67 12.54 3.07
N ILE A 89 9.53 12.26 2.43
CA ILE A 89 9.49 11.52 1.16
C ILE A 89 10.34 12.23 0.10
N ARG A 90 10.14 13.54 -0.06
CA ARG A 90 10.93 14.36 -1.01
C ARG A 90 12.42 14.41 -0.65
N TYR A 91 12.75 14.35 0.63
CA TYR A 91 14.13 14.29 1.10
C TYR A 91 14.78 12.93 0.79
N LEU A 92 14.10 11.82 1.05
CA LEU A 92 14.61 10.47 0.83
C LEU A 92 14.86 10.18 -0.66
N LYS A 93 13.96 10.65 -1.54
CA LYS A 93 14.11 10.53 -3.00
C LYS A 93 15.17 11.47 -3.59
N GLY A 94 15.46 12.59 -2.93
CA GLY A 94 16.19 13.69 -3.54
C GLY A 94 15.31 14.53 -4.47
N GLN A 95 15.55 15.85 -4.51
CA GLN A 95 14.67 16.80 -5.20
C GLN A 95 14.54 16.56 -6.71
N ASP A 96 15.56 15.97 -7.34
CA ASP A 96 15.62 15.77 -8.80
C ASP A 96 15.15 14.37 -9.26
N ASP A 97 14.97 13.43 -8.33
CA ASP A 97 14.67 12.01 -8.63
C ASP A 97 13.28 11.55 -8.15
N ILE A 98 12.45 12.48 -7.66
CA ILE A 98 11.08 12.13 -7.25
C ILE A 98 10.21 11.81 -8.48
N GLY A 99 9.74 10.56 -8.54
CA GLY A 99 8.81 10.12 -9.56
C GLY A 99 7.43 10.77 -9.41
N PRO A 100 6.64 10.88 -10.50
CA PRO A 100 5.35 11.56 -10.49
C PRO A 100 4.34 10.90 -9.53
N GLY A 101 4.40 9.57 -9.35
CA GLY A 101 3.57 8.85 -8.40
C GLY A 101 3.83 9.27 -6.95
N ILE A 102 5.10 9.32 -6.56
CA ILE A 102 5.52 9.70 -5.21
C ILE A 102 5.35 11.20 -4.94
N ASP A 103 5.56 12.06 -5.94
CA ASP A 103 5.24 13.48 -5.78
C ASP A 103 3.71 13.68 -5.60
N ALA A 104 2.89 12.92 -6.33
CA ALA A 104 1.45 12.94 -6.14
C ALA A 104 1.03 12.41 -4.75
N LEU A 105 1.72 11.41 -4.21
CA LEU A 105 1.50 10.93 -2.84
C LEU A 105 1.83 12.03 -1.82
N ALA A 106 2.97 12.69 -1.96
CA ALA A 106 3.39 13.78 -1.07
C ALA A 106 2.36 14.92 -1.08
N ASP A 107 1.84 15.30 -2.24
CA ASP A 107 0.75 16.28 -2.36
C ASP A 107 -0.53 15.79 -1.66
N MET A 108 -0.95 14.55 -1.91
CA MET A 108 -2.15 13.99 -1.30
C MET A 108 -2.05 13.96 0.22
N MET A 109 -0.88 13.68 0.79
CA MET A 109 -0.67 13.72 2.24
C MET A 109 -0.92 15.10 2.87
N THR A 110 -0.81 16.19 2.10
CA THR A 110 -1.14 17.55 2.59
C THR A 110 -2.63 17.87 2.58
N THR A 111 -3.42 17.14 1.79
CA THR A 111 -4.86 17.37 1.62
C THR A 111 -5.70 16.32 2.37
N PHE A 112 -5.25 15.07 2.42
CA PHE A 112 -5.84 13.98 3.18
C PHE A 112 -5.38 14.02 4.65
N THR A 113 -5.73 15.11 5.34
CA THR A 113 -5.35 15.36 6.75
C THR A 113 -6.47 15.06 7.75
N GLY A 114 -7.68 14.76 7.27
CA GLY A 114 -8.80 14.39 8.11
C GLY A 114 -8.54 13.08 8.86
N GLY A 115 -9.12 12.95 10.05
CA GLY A 115 -9.21 11.64 10.70
C GLY A 115 -9.93 10.66 9.77
N VAL A 116 -9.53 9.38 9.81
CA VAL A 116 -10.21 8.33 9.04
C VAL A 116 -11.71 8.44 9.31
N PRO A 117 -12.57 8.63 8.29
CA PRO A 117 -14.02 8.64 8.49
C PRO A 117 -14.44 7.40 9.28
N ALA A 118 -15.58 7.46 10.00
CA ALA A 118 -16.18 6.27 10.60
C ALA A 118 -16.07 5.13 9.58
N VAL A 119 -15.39 4.04 9.96
CA VAL A 119 -14.95 2.98 9.04
C VAL A 119 -16.13 2.66 8.12
N PRO A 120 -16.09 3.01 6.82
CA PRO A 120 -17.13 2.58 5.89
C PRO A 120 -17.38 1.10 6.08
N ASP A 121 -18.63 0.66 6.00
CA ASP A 121 -18.90 -0.77 5.98
C ASP A 121 -18.14 -1.38 4.80
N LEU A 122 -17.07 -2.13 5.08
CA LEU A 122 -16.24 -2.79 4.07
C LEU A 122 -16.69 -4.25 3.88
N GLY A 123 -17.94 -4.58 4.21
CA GLY A 123 -18.48 -5.93 4.04
C GLY A 123 -17.74 -6.97 4.89
N GLY A 124 -17.47 -6.62 6.15
CA GLY A 124 -16.75 -7.49 7.10
C GLY A 124 -15.23 -7.49 6.96
N ILE A 125 -14.66 -6.66 6.07
CA ILE A 125 -13.20 -6.47 6.01
C ILE A 125 -12.74 -5.53 7.13
N THR A 126 -11.69 -5.94 7.84
CA THR A 126 -10.89 -5.07 8.70
C THR A 126 -9.42 -5.12 8.30
N PHE A 127 -8.62 -4.19 8.82
CA PHE A 127 -7.19 -4.11 8.55
C PHE A 127 -6.41 -4.01 9.86
N ASP A 128 -5.33 -4.77 9.97
CA ASP A 128 -4.24 -4.45 10.89
C ASP A 128 -3.09 -3.83 10.09
N PHE A 129 -2.52 -2.76 10.63
CA PHE A 129 -1.37 -2.08 10.04
C PHE A 129 -0.20 -2.12 11.00
N PHE A 130 0.96 -2.52 10.50
CA PHE A 130 2.22 -2.48 11.22
C PHE A 130 3.27 -1.77 10.38
N TRP A 131 4.16 -1.03 11.01
CA TRP A 131 5.20 -0.26 10.33
C TRP A 131 6.36 -0.01 11.29
N ASN A 132 7.55 0.19 10.72
CA ASN A 132 8.68 0.77 11.45
C ASN A 132 8.68 2.29 11.29
N SER A 133 9.36 2.99 12.19
CA SER A 133 9.25 4.43 12.37
C SER A 133 10.47 5.17 11.82
N TYR A 134 10.21 6.19 11.00
CA TYR A 134 11.21 7.19 10.63
C TYR A 134 11.40 8.24 11.74
N PRO A 135 12.61 8.82 11.94
CA PRO A 135 13.90 8.43 11.36
C PRO A 135 14.69 7.43 12.21
N TYR A 136 14.15 7.00 13.35
CA TYR A 136 14.94 6.33 14.39
C TYR A 136 15.10 4.83 14.17
N GLU A 137 14.10 4.15 13.60
CA GLU A 137 14.19 2.73 13.30
C GLU A 137 14.80 2.52 11.92
N PHE A 138 14.32 3.26 10.92
CA PHE A 138 14.82 3.19 9.54
C PHE A 138 14.78 4.54 8.84
N GLN A 139 15.60 4.65 7.79
CA GLN A 139 15.67 5.79 6.88
C GLN A 139 15.64 5.36 5.41
N ASP A 140 15.56 4.06 5.13
CA ASP A 140 15.34 3.53 3.79
C ASP A 140 13.85 3.25 3.56
N GLU A 141 13.39 3.42 2.33
CA GLU A 141 11.98 3.38 1.95
C GLU A 141 11.39 1.97 2.12
N ASN A 142 12.20 0.94 1.85
CA ASN A 142 11.82 -0.46 1.94
C ASN A 142 11.46 -0.90 3.35
N ASN A 143 12.32 -0.66 4.34
CA ASN A 143 12.03 -1.00 5.73
C ASN A 143 11.02 -0.05 6.39
N LEU A 144 10.68 1.06 5.73
CA LEU A 144 9.55 1.93 6.07
C LEU A 144 8.23 1.51 5.42
N SER A 145 8.20 0.40 4.66
CA SER A 145 6.96 -0.17 4.15
C SER A 145 5.96 -0.43 5.30
N ILE A 146 4.67 -0.30 5.02
CA ILE A 146 3.62 -0.75 5.92
C ILE A 146 3.24 -2.19 5.60
N VAL A 147 3.12 -3.01 6.64
CA VAL A 147 2.48 -4.32 6.56
C VAL A 147 0.99 -4.12 6.76
N CYS A 148 0.22 -4.36 5.70
CA CYS A 148 -1.23 -4.35 5.70
C CYS A 148 -1.75 -5.79 5.77
N ILE A 149 -2.38 -6.17 6.88
CA ILE A 149 -3.07 -7.45 7.01
C ILE A 149 -4.55 -7.21 6.81
N LEU A 150 -5.06 -7.58 5.64
CA LEU A 150 -6.49 -7.61 5.33
C LEU A 150 -7.10 -8.82 6.03
N ARG A 151 -8.11 -8.59 6.87
CA ARG A 151 -8.86 -9.63 7.55
C ARG A 151 -10.28 -9.72 7.02
N TYR A 152 -10.70 -10.93 6.67
CA TYR A 152 -12.03 -11.26 6.22
C TYR A 152 -12.42 -12.64 6.78
N PRO A 153 -13.70 -12.93 7.06
CA PRO A 153 -14.10 -14.22 7.60
C PRO A 153 -13.54 -15.41 6.81
N GLY A 154 -12.65 -16.18 7.45
CA GLY A 154 -12.00 -17.37 6.86
C GLY A 154 -10.84 -17.08 5.91
N LEU A 155 -10.42 -15.82 5.73
CA LEU A 155 -9.29 -15.46 4.88
C LEU A 155 -8.59 -14.19 5.40
N ASN A 156 -7.31 -14.33 5.76
CA ASN A 156 -6.43 -13.21 6.10
C ASN A 156 -5.27 -13.15 5.10
N VAL A 157 -5.05 -11.97 4.50
CA VAL A 157 -4.03 -11.75 3.48
C VAL A 157 -3.09 -10.63 3.91
N CYS A 158 -1.79 -10.89 3.91
CA CYS A 158 -0.75 -9.94 4.27
C CYS A 158 -0.11 -9.34 3.02
N PHE A 159 -0.14 -8.02 2.92
CA PHE A 159 0.53 -7.20 1.91
C PHE A 159 1.65 -6.41 2.60
N PRO A 160 2.91 -6.88 2.55
CA PRO A 160 4.01 -6.28 3.30
C PRO A 160 4.74 -5.14 2.57
N GLY A 161 4.32 -4.81 1.35
CA GLY A 161 5.10 -3.96 0.45
C GLY A 161 6.49 -4.55 0.21
N ASP A 162 7.50 -3.70 0.31
CA ASP A 162 8.90 -4.07 0.10
C ASP A 162 9.68 -4.18 1.40
N MET A 163 9.01 -4.58 2.49
CA MET A 163 9.65 -4.85 3.76
C MET A 163 10.84 -5.81 3.59
N GLU A 164 12.03 -5.38 3.99
CA GLU A 164 13.23 -6.20 3.95
C GLU A 164 13.53 -6.86 5.30
N LEU A 165 14.52 -7.74 5.31
CA LEU A 165 14.94 -8.55 6.45
C LEU A 165 15.12 -7.73 7.74
N ALA A 166 15.71 -6.54 7.64
CA ALA A 166 15.94 -5.71 8.82
C ALA A 166 14.62 -5.19 9.40
N GLY A 167 13.72 -4.69 8.57
CA GLY A 167 12.41 -4.22 8.96
C GLY A 167 11.49 -5.33 9.45
N TRP A 168 11.53 -6.52 8.84
CA TRP A 168 10.83 -7.71 9.35
C TRP A 168 11.31 -8.08 10.76
N ARG A 169 12.63 -8.15 10.97
CA ARG A 169 13.20 -8.45 12.29
C ARG A 169 12.75 -7.42 13.33
N LYS A 170 12.71 -6.14 12.96
CA LYS A 170 12.27 -5.08 13.86
C LYS A 170 10.80 -5.23 14.25
N LEU A 171 9.92 -5.48 13.29
CA LEU A 171 8.50 -5.74 13.57
C LEU A 171 8.32 -7.02 14.41
N TRP A 172 9.14 -8.05 14.19
CA TRP A 172 9.08 -9.31 14.92
C TRP A 172 9.37 -9.20 16.42
N GLU A 173 10.09 -8.15 16.85
CA GLU A 173 10.28 -7.84 18.28
C GLU A 173 8.94 -7.58 18.98
N ARG A 174 7.92 -7.13 18.23
CA ARG A 174 6.62 -6.74 18.78
C ARG A 174 5.70 -7.95 18.97
N PRO A 175 5.18 -8.19 20.19
CA PRO A 175 4.27 -9.32 20.45
C PRO A 175 2.94 -9.25 19.70
N ASP A 176 2.39 -8.05 19.51
CA ASP A 176 1.16 -7.79 18.76
C ASP A 176 1.30 -8.17 17.28
N PHE A 177 2.44 -7.85 16.68
CA PHE A 177 2.74 -8.22 15.31
C PHE A 177 2.85 -9.74 15.12
N ARG A 178 3.59 -10.42 16.00
CA ARG A 178 3.71 -11.89 15.97
C ARG A 178 2.35 -12.58 16.10
N LEU A 179 1.47 -12.04 16.96
CA LEU A 179 0.10 -12.53 17.08
C LEU A 179 -0.68 -12.30 15.80
N ALA A 180 -0.62 -11.10 15.22
CA ALA A 180 -1.35 -10.76 14.00
C ALA A 180 -0.90 -11.55 12.78
N MET A 181 0.38 -11.96 12.72
CA MET A 181 0.92 -12.82 11.65
C MET A 181 0.55 -14.30 11.81
N SER A 182 0.17 -14.74 13.03
CA SER A 182 -0.02 -16.16 13.35
C SER A 182 -1.23 -16.80 12.63
N ASP A 183 -2.17 -15.99 12.16
CA ASP A 183 -3.37 -16.43 11.45
C ASP A 183 -3.45 -15.88 10.01
N VAL A 184 -2.32 -15.44 9.45
CA VAL A 184 -2.21 -15.07 8.03
C VAL A 184 -2.29 -16.33 7.17
N HIS A 185 -3.17 -16.32 6.18
CA HIS A 185 -3.38 -17.46 5.27
C HIS A 185 -2.59 -17.29 3.97
N ILE A 186 -2.48 -16.05 3.47
CA ILE A 186 -1.75 -15.71 2.25
C ILE A 186 -0.80 -14.56 2.58
N LEU A 187 0.48 -14.74 2.26
CA LEU A 187 1.48 -13.68 2.29
C LEU A 187 1.84 -13.33 0.84
N VAL A 188 1.59 -12.08 0.44
CA VAL A 188 2.18 -11.55 -0.79
C VAL A 188 3.67 -11.39 -0.56
N ALA A 189 4.48 -11.95 -1.46
CA ALA A 189 5.93 -11.98 -1.28
C ALA A 189 6.50 -10.57 -1.18
N SER A 190 7.16 -10.28 -0.06
CA SER A 190 7.77 -8.98 0.22
C SER A 190 8.87 -8.67 -0.78
N HIS A 191 8.98 -7.39 -1.18
CA HIS A 191 10.02 -6.91 -2.09
C HIS A 191 10.07 -7.76 -3.37
N HIS A 192 8.88 -8.06 -3.89
CA HIS A 192 8.62 -8.87 -5.07
C HIS A 192 9.27 -10.27 -5.04
N GLY A 193 9.46 -10.83 -3.84
CA GLY A 193 10.09 -12.13 -3.65
C GLY A 193 11.62 -12.13 -3.77
N ARG A 194 12.27 -10.95 -3.69
CA ARG A 194 13.73 -10.88 -3.59
C ARG A 194 14.21 -11.54 -2.30
N MET A 195 15.43 -12.08 -2.34
CA MET A 195 16.02 -12.78 -1.20
C MET A 195 16.11 -11.94 0.07
N ASN A 196 16.28 -10.62 -0.04
CA ASN A 196 16.30 -9.70 1.10
C ASN A 196 14.90 -9.34 1.63
N GLY A 197 13.82 -9.65 0.89
CA GLY A 197 12.44 -9.59 1.37
C GLY A 197 11.99 -10.86 2.11
N CYS A 198 12.74 -11.96 1.99
CA CYS A 198 12.48 -13.22 2.69
C CYS A 198 13.12 -13.19 4.09
N CYS A 199 12.32 -13.01 5.14
CA CYS A 199 12.77 -13.22 6.52
C CYS A 199 12.69 -14.72 6.88
N PRO A 200 13.83 -15.41 7.08
CA PRO A 200 13.85 -16.82 7.45
C PRO A 200 13.41 -17.06 8.89
#